data_AF-A0A7Y0AMF7-F1
#
_entry.id   AF-A0A7Y0AMF7-F1
#
_cell.length_a   1.000
_cell.length_b   1.000
_cell.length_c   1.000
_cell.angle_alpha   90.00
_cell.angle_beta   90.00
_cell.angle_gamma   90.00
#
_symmetry.space_group_name_H-M   'P 1'
#
loop_
_entity.id
_entity.type
_entity.pdbx_description
1 polymer ?
#
loop_
_entity_poly.entity_id
_entity_poly.type
_entity_poly.pdbx_seq_one_letter_code
_entity_poly.pdbx_strand_id
1 'polypeptide(L)' 'MIWEGTIDDKPMYIRYRWGFLSLNINDAAVRHERIGDNLDGVLPVQDAIESLKSLGYEVINEIRR' A
#
# COMPACT_ATOMS: atom_id res chain seq x y z
N MET A 1 7.23 6.08 -2.36
CA MET A 1 6.19 6.06 -3.42
C MET A 1 4.83 6.07 -2.73
N ILE A 2 3.86 6.81 -3.26
CA ILE A 2 2.47 6.83 -2.79
C ILE A 2 1.63 6.31 -3.95
N TRP A 3 0.88 5.23 -3.73
CA TRP A 3 -0.16 4.78 -4.65
C TRP A 3 -1.49 5.29 -4.14
N GLU A 4 -2.33 5.83 -5.02
CA GLU A 4 -3.62 6.42 -4.69
C GLU A 4 -4.76 5.69 -5.40
N GLY A 5 -5.94 5.68 -4.78
CA GLY A 5 -7.15 5.09 -5.31
C GLY A 5 -8.38 5.51 -4.51
N THR A 6 -9.52 4.86 -4.77
CA THR A 6 -10.76 5.07 -4.02
C THR A 6 -11.38 3.74 -3.61
N ILE A 7 -12.00 3.72 -2.43
CA ILE A 7 -12.81 2.61 -1.91
C ILE A 7 -14.10 3.20 -1.34
N ASP A 8 -15.26 2.75 -1.83
CA ASP A 8 -16.58 3.30 -1.45
C ASP A 8 -16.62 4.84 -1.47
N ASP A 9 -16.13 5.45 -2.56
CA ASP A 9 -15.98 6.90 -2.77
C ASP A 9 -15.05 7.63 -1.78
N LYS A 10 -14.33 6.91 -0.92
CA LYS A 10 -13.33 7.47 -0.02
C LYS A 10 -11.94 7.39 -0.63
N PRO A 11 -11.10 8.43 -0.47
CA PRO A 11 -9.72 8.37 -0.93
C PRO A 11 -8.97 7.29 -0.15
N MET A 12 -8.18 6.52 -0.88
CA MET A 12 -7.30 5.48 -0.36
C MET A 12 -5.87 5.79 -0.81
N TYR A 13 -4.89 5.60 0.08
CA TYR A 13 -3.50 5.63 -0.33
C TYR A 13 -2.67 4.55 0.37
N ILE A 14 -1.78 3.93 -0.41
CA ILE A 14 -0.79 2.97 0.05
C ILE A 14 0.58 3.66 0.07
N ARG A 15 1.27 3.55 1.21
CA ARG A 15 2.57 4.16 1.42
C ARG A 15 3.55 3.13 1.96
N TYR A 16 4.73 3.05 1.35
CA TYR A 16 5.87 2.33 1.90
C TYR A 16 6.94 3.32 2.36
N ARG A 17 7.30 3.27 3.65
CA ARG A 17 8.32 4.12 4.28
C ARG A 17 8.93 3.42 5.49
N TRP A 18 10.26 3.48 5.62
CA TRP A 18 11.00 2.98 6.77
C TRP A 18 10.73 1.50 7.10
N GLY A 19 10.48 0.68 6.08
CA GLY A 19 10.16 -0.73 6.25
C GLY A 19 8.67 -1.01 6.51
N PHE A 20 7.85 0.03 6.63
CA PHE A 20 6.42 -0.09 6.91
C PHE A 20 5.58 0.12 5.66
N LEU A 21 4.65 -0.80 5.44
CA LEU A 21 3.54 -0.66 4.49
C LEU A 21 2.32 -0.16 5.25
N SER A 22 1.80 0.99 4.82
CA SER A 22 0.60 1.61 5.40
C SER A 22 -0.50 1.70 4.36
N LEU A 23 -1.70 1.26 4.72
CA LEU A 23 -2.93 1.49 3.96
C LEU A 23 -3.78 2.49 4.74
N ASN A 24 -4.14 3.58 4.09
CA ASN A 24 -4.96 4.63 4.68
C ASN A 24 -6.23 4.81 3.85
N ILE A 25 -7.34 5.02 4.53
CA ILE A 25 -8.64 5.32 3.93
C ILE A 25 -9.17 6.58 4.63
N ASN A 26 -9.49 7.63 3.87
CA ASN A 26 -9.96 8.90 4.41
C ASN A 26 -9.05 9.44 5.53
N ASP A 27 -7.75 9.47 5.26
CA ASP A 27 -6.66 9.87 6.16
C ASP A 27 -6.48 9.05 7.45
N ALA A 28 -7.28 8.01 7.65
CA ALA A 28 -7.14 7.08 8.76
C ALA A 28 -6.32 5.85 8.34
N ALA A 29 -5.27 5.55 9.08
CA ALA A 29 -4.49 4.31 8.90
C ALA A 29 -5.36 3.12 9.32
N VAL A 30 -5.76 2.30 8.34
CA VAL A 30 -6.52 1.06 8.58
C VAL A 30 -5.60 -0.16 8.69
N ARG A 31 -4.37 -0.05 8.15
CA ARG A 31 -3.28 -1.01 8.35
C ARG A 31 -1.94 -0.30 8.41
N HIS A 32 -1.06 -0.82 9.26
CA HIS A 32 0.32 -0.38 9.38
C HIS A 32 1.17 -1.57 9.81
N GLU A 33 1.93 -2.13 8.87
CA GLU A 33 2.65 -3.38 9.08
C GLU A 33 4.11 -3.22 8.65
N ARG A 34 5.03 -3.80 9.42
CA ARG A 34 6.45 -3.83 9.08
C ARG A 34 6.71 -5.01 8.16
N ILE A 35 7.05 -4.73 6.90
CA ILE A 35 7.28 -5.75 5.86
C ILE A 35 8.75 -5.80 5.40
N GLY A 36 9.62 -4.96 5.96
CA GLY A 36 11.05 -5.01 5.68
C GLY A 36 11.87 -4.05 6.53
N ASP A 37 13.16 -3.98 6.20
CA ASP A 37 14.15 -3.18 6.95
C ASP A 37 14.63 -1.94 6.18
N ASN A 38 14.06 -1.68 5.00
CA ASN A 38 14.50 -0.57 4.15
C ASN A 38 14.08 0.79 4.72
N LEU A 39 15.08 1.59 5.09
CA LEU A 39 14.94 2.89 5.75
C LEU A 39 14.40 4.01 4.86
N ASP A 40 14.18 3.79 3.56
CA ASP A 40 13.30 4.54 2.66
C ASP A 40 13.52 4.00 1.25
N GLY A 41 12.47 3.49 0.61
CA GLY A 41 12.61 2.79 -0.67
C GLY A 41 11.38 2.85 -1.55
N VAL A 42 11.61 2.63 -2.84
CA VAL A 42 10.53 2.23 -3.75
C VAL A 42 10.33 0.74 -3.53
N LEU A 43 9.15 0.36 -3.02
CA LEU A 43 8.75 -1.04 -3.01
C LEU A 43 8.34 -1.40 -4.46
N PRO A 44 8.95 -2.41 -5.09
CA PRO A 44 8.52 -2.88 -6.39
C PRO A 44 7.02 -3.21 -6.38
N VAL A 45 6.33 -2.95 -7.50
CA VAL A 45 4.88 -3.18 -7.57
C VAL A 45 4.53 -4.64 -7.27
N GLN A 46 5.34 -5.59 -7.75
CA GLN A 46 5.14 -7.01 -7.47
C GLN A 46 5.19 -7.32 -5.97
N ASP A 47 6.22 -6.84 -5.26
CA ASP A 47 6.36 -7.02 -3.81
C ASP A 47 5.23 -6.33 -3.03
N ALA A 48 4.77 -5.17 -3.51
CA ALA A 48 3.62 -4.48 -2.95
C ALA A 48 2.34 -5.31 -3.12
N ILE A 49 2.10 -5.90 -4.29
CA ILE A 49 0.95 -6.78 -4.56
C ILE A 49 1.02 -8.01 -3.66
N GLU A 50 2.18 -8.65 -3.53
CA GLU A 50 2.37 -9.83 -2.68
C GLU A 50 2.14 -9.51 -1.20
N SER A 51 2.61 -8.35 -0.74
CA SER A 51 2.35 -7.85 0.61
C SER A 51 0.87 -7.57 0.83
N LEU A 52 0.17 -6.99 -0.14
CA LEU A 52 -1.28 -6.75 -0.03
C LEU A 52 -2.07 -8.06 0.00
N LYS A 53 -1.69 -9.04 -0.83
CA LYS A 53 -2.30 -10.38 -0.83
C LYS A 53 -2.09 -11.11 0.48
N SER A 54 -0.88 -11.06 1.06
CA SER A 54 -0.61 -11.70 2.36
C SER A 54 -1.40 -11.06 3.50
N LEU A 55 -1.78 -9.79 3.36
CA LEU A 55 -2.67 -9.06 4.27
C LEU A 55 -4.16 -9.29 4.01
N GLY A 56 -4.51 -10.14 3.04
CA GLY A 56 -5.89 -10.51 2.71
C GLY A 56 -6.60 -9.57 1.73
N TYR A 57 -5.86 -8.71 1.02
CA TYR A 57 -6.42 -7.83 0.00
C TYR A 57 -6.31 -8.43 -1.41
N GLU A 58 -7.34 -8.24 -2.21
CA GLU A 58 -7.33 -8.56 -3.64
C GLU A 58 -6.95 -7.30 -4.44
N VAL A 59 -5.98 -7.42 -5.35
CA VAL A 59 -5.55 -6.32 -6.23
C VAL A 59 -6.18 -6.51 -7.60
N ILE A 60 -7.14 -5.64 -7.94
CA ILE A 60 -8.05 -5.80 -9.10
C ILE A 60 -7.63 -5.01 -10.35
N ASN A 61 -6.71 -4.04 -10.27
CA ASN A 61 -6.15 -3.35 -11.44
C ASN A 61 -4.82 -2.64 -11.12
N GLU A 62 -3.83 -2.77 -12.00
CA GLU A 62 -2.60 -1.96 -12.01
C GLU A 62 -2.78 -0.86 -13.08
N ILE A 63 -3.16 0.36 -12.69
CA ILE A 63 -3.21 1.48 -13.64
C ILE A 63 -1.77 2.00 -13.81
N ARG A 64 -1.10 1.55 -14.87
CA ARG A 64 0.16 2.15 -15.31
C ARG A 64 -0.14 3.49 -15.99
N ARG A 65 0.18 4.61 -15.34
CA ARG A 65 0.29 5.91 -15.99
C ARG A 65 1.68 6.12 -16.54
#